data_AF-A0AAN8GS50-F1
#
_entry.id   AF-A0AAN8GS50-F1
#
_cell.length_a   1.000
_cell.length_b   1.000
_cell.length_c   1.000
_cell.angle_alpha   90.00
_cell.angle_beta   90.00
_cell.angle_gamma   90.00
#
_symmetry.space_group_name_H-M   'P 1'
#
loop_
_entity.id
_entity.type
_entity.pdbx_description
1 polymer ?
#
loop_
_entity_poly.entity_id
_entity_poly.type
_entity_poly.pdbx_seq_one_letter_code
_entity_poly.pdbx_strand_id
1 'polypeptide(L)'
;MVRSDNSTTVAYINKHSGVRSAALLTTAEELWLWASEVVLSLRALHILELENRGADLMSRGGPLPGEWVLHPKVVKQIWAQFGRAEVDLFASRRNSHCARGSPWLGATTHP
;
A
#
# COMPACT_ATOMS: atom_id res chain seq x y z
N MET A 1 -1.26 -9.78 19.94
CA MET A 1 -1.79 -8.50 19.42
C MET A 1 -1.22 -8.25 18.04
N VAL A 2 -2.06 -7.97 17.06
CA VAL A 2 -1.72 -7.66 15.65
C VAL A 2 -1.88 -6.15 15.43
N ARG A 3 -0.95 -5.52 14.70
CA ARG A 3 -1.03 -4.11 14.33
C ARG A 3 -1.27 -4.01 12.83
N SER A 4 -2.20 -3.16 12.41
CA SER A 4 -2.52 -2.96 10.99
C SER A 4 -2.96 -1.53 10.72
N ASP A 5 -2.54 -0.97 9.59
CA ASP A 5 -3.05 0.29 9.04
C ASP A 5 -4.38 0.13 8.31
N ASN A 6 -4.80 -1.10 8.02
CA ASN A 6 -6.07 -1.37 7.37
C ASN A 6 -7.20 -1.47 8.41
N SER A 7 -7.97 -0.39 8.54
CA SER A 7 -9.12 -0.33 9.44
C SER A 7 -10.18 -1.41 9.18
N THR A 8 -10.31 -1.87 7.93
CA THR A 8 -11.19 -2.99 7.58
C THR A 8 -10.66 -4.29 8.17
N THR A 9 -9.36 -4.59 7.99
CA THR A 9 -8.71 -5.77 8.61
C THR A 9 -8.89 -5.76 10.13
N VAL A 10 -8.67 -4.61 10.78
CA VAL A 10 -8.85 -4.45 12.23
C VAL A 10 -10.30 -4.73 12.64
N ALA A 11 -11.28 -4.25 11.86
CA ALA A 11 -12.69 -4.48 12.13
C ALA A 11 -13.08 -5.95 12.01
N TYR A 12 -12.64 -6.65 10.96
CA TYR A 12 -12.96 -8.07 10.76
C TYR A 12 -12.33 -8.95 11.84
N ILE A 13 -11.07 -8.69 12.23
CA ILE A 13 -10.42 -9.44 13.31
C ILE A 13 -11.15 -9.23 14.64
N ASN A 14 -11.52 -8.00 14.99
CA ASN A 14 -12.05 -7.71 16.33
C ASN A 14 -13.55 -7.95 16.49
N LYS A 15 -14.35 -7.88 15.41
CA LYS A 15 -15.82 -7.92 15.51
C LYS A 15 -16.43 -9.26 15.13
N HIS A 16 -15.64 -10.19 14.56
CA HIS A 16 -16.09 -11.52 14.10
C HIS A 16 -17.34 -11.46 13.21
N SER A 17 -17.59 -10.30 12.59
CA SER A 17 -18.79 -10.01 11.82
C SER A 17 -18.48 -8.83 10.90
N GLY A 18 -18.75 -9.03 9.61
CA GLY A 18 -18.59 -8.03 8.58
C GLY A 18 -19.64 -8.26 7.50
N VAL A 19 -20.48 -7.27 7.27
CA VAL A 19 -21.64 -7.37 6.35
C VAL A 19 -21.30 -7.05 4.90
N ARG A 20 -20.06 -6.60 4.64
CA ARG A 20 -19.70 -5.92 3.38
C ARG A 20 -18.95 -6.83 2.41
N SER A 21 -18.32 -7.91 2.88
CA SER A 21 -17.57 -8.85 2.03
C SER A 21 -17.54 -10.24 2.64
N ALA A 22 -18.19 -11.19 1.99
CA ALA A 22 -18.19 -12.60 2.39
C ALA A 22 -16.76 -13.19 2.37
N ALA A 23 -15.96 -12.84 1.35
CA ALA A 23 -14.58 -13.33 1.25
C ALA A 23 -13.73 -12.89 2.45
N LEU A 24 -13.85 -11.63 2.87
CA LEU A 24 -13.13 -11.14 4.07
C LEU A 24 -13.61 -11.81 5.35
N LEU A 25 -14.90 -12.13 5.43
CA LEU A 25 -15.45 -12.86 6.57
C LEU A 25 -14.88 -14.29 6.64
N THR A 26 -14.90 -15.02 5.52
CA THR A 26 -14.33 -16.37 5.43
C THR A 26 -12.85 -16.39 5.82
N THR A 27 -12.04 -15.46 5.29
CA THR A 27 -10.62 -15.37 5.69
C THR A 27 -10.44 -15.05 7.17
N ALA A 28 -11.31 -14.21 7.76
CA ALA A 28 -11.26 -13.91 9.19
C ALA A 28 -11.67 -15.12 10.04
N GLU A 29 -12.65 -15.90 9.59
CA GLU A 29 -13.06 -17.15 10.25
C GLU A 29 -11.95 -18.20 10.22
N GLU A 30 -11.29 -18.39 9.08
CA GLU A 30 -10.12 -19.28 8.96
C GLU A 30 -8.99 -18.85 9.91
N LEU A 31 -8.71 -17.55 9.99
CA LEU A 31 -7.72 -17.01 10.92
C LEU A 31 -8.09 -17.29 12.38
N TRP A 32 -9.37 -17.14 12.75
CA TRP A 32 -9.84 -17.40 14.10
C TRP A 32 -9.84 -18.88 14.47
N LEU A 33 -10.22 -19.76 13.54
CA LEU A 33 -10.13 -21.21 13.70
C LEU A 33 -8.68 -21.67 13.89
N TRP A 34 -7.75 -21.10 13.15
CA TRP A 34 -6.34 -21.36 13.37
C TRP A 34 -5.86 -20.80 14.72
N ALA A 35 -6.26 -19.57 15.05
CA ALA A 35 -5.82 -18.89 16.26
C ALA A 35 -6.31 -19.58 17.54
N SER A 36 -7.50 -20.20 17.53
CA SER A 36 -8.04 -20.91 18.70
C SER A 36 -7.16 -22.06 19.17
N GLU A 37 -6.41 -22.67 18.24
CA GLU A 37 -5.52 -23.80 18.53
C GLU A 37 -4.09 -23.36 18.85
N VAL A 38 -3.66 -22.18 18.39
CA VAL A 38 -2.25 -21.79 18.37
C VAL A 38 -1.91 -20.65 19.34
N VAL A 39 -2.85 -19.75 19.62
CA VAL A 39 -2.59 -18.56 20.45
C VAL A 39 -3.66 -18.36 21.51
N LEU A 40 -3.24 -17.84 22.68
CA LEU A 40 -4.15 -17.60 23.81
C LEU A 40 -5.18 -16.49 23.55
N SER A 41 -4.83 -15.49 22.73
CA SER A 41 -5.75 -14.42 22.34
C SER A 41 -5.31 -13.73 21.06
N LEU A 42 -6.29 -13.35 20.25
CA LEU A 42 -6.09 -12.57 19.04
C LEU A 42 -6.87 -11.24 19.16
N ARG A 43 -6.19 -10.14 18.83
CA ARG A 43 -6.78 -8.79 18.78
C ARG A 43 -5.97 -7.94 17.82
N ALA A 44 -6.66 -7.12 17.03
CA ALA A 44 -6.05 -6.15 16.13
C ALA A 44 -6.12 -4.73 16.69
N LEU A 45 -5.07 -3.94 16.46
CA LEU A 45 -4.99 -2.51 16.76
C LEU A 45 -4.75 -1.75 15.45
N HIS A 46 -5.54 -0.71 15.21
CA HIS A 46 -5.29 0.19 14.10
C HIS A 46 -4.10 1.10 14.42
N ILE A 47 -3.13 1.16 13.53
CA ILE A 47 -1.95 2.04 13.58
C ILE A 47 -1.91 2.94 12.34
N LEU A 48 -1.14 4.02 12.40
CA LEU A 48 -0.93 4.88 11.23
C LEU A 48 -0.01 4.19 10.21
N GLU A 49 -0.16 4.52 8.92
CA GLU A 49 0.69 4.00 7.84
C GLU A 49 2.20 4.23 8.13
N LEU A 50 2.54 5.37 8.73
CA LEU A 50 3.90 5.71 9.15
C LEU A 50 4.51 4.65 10.09
N GLU A 51 3.68 4.06 10.94
CA GLU A 51 4.07 3.02 11.90
C GLU A 51 4.08 1.62 11.25
N ASN A 52 3.41 1.45 10.11
CA ASN A 52 3.31 0.19 9.37
C ASN A 52 4.38 0.02 8.26
N ARG A 53 5.28 1.00 8.10
CA ARG A 53 6.33 1.02 7.06
C ARG A 53 7.12 -0.28 6.92
N GLY A 54 7.42 -0.95 8.02
CA GLY A 54 8.15 -2.22 7.99
C GLY A 54 7.37 -3.33 7.28
N ALA A 55 6.09 -3.49 7.60
CA ALA A 55 5.23 -4.47 6.95
C ALA A 55 4.96 -4.12 5.49
N ASP A 56 4.79 -2.83 5.21
CA ASP A 56 4.64 -2.32 3.84
C ASP A 56 5.88 -2.60 2.97
N LEU A 57 7.08 -2.37 3.52
CA LEU A 57 8.32 -2.65 2.81
C LEU A 57 8.48 -4.15 2.52
N MET A 58 8.22 -4.98 3.52
CA MET A 58 8.33 -6.45 3.40
C MET A 58 7.29 -7.03 2.43
N SER A 59 6.05 -6.53 2.46
CA SER A 59 4.97 -7.04 1.59
C SER A 59 5.18 -6.69 0.12
N ARG A 60 5.87 -5.58 -0.17
CA ARG A 60 6.14 -5.13 -1.55
C ARG A 60 7.25 -5.93 -2.23
N GLY A 61 8.18 -6.51 -1.48
CA GLY A 61 9.27 -7.36 -2.02
C GLY A 61 10.09 -6.73 -3.15
N GLY A 62 10.07 -5.41 -3.31
CA GLY A 62 10.52 -4.70 -4.50
C GLY A 62 10.83 -3.22 -4.24
N PRO A 63 11.25 -2.47 -5.27
CA PRO A 63 11.73 -1.10 -5.15
C PRO A 63 10.71 -0.21 -4.43
N LEU A 64 11.20 0.71 -3.61
CA LEU A 64 10.37 1.61 -2.83
C LEU A 64 9.45 2.43 -3.76
N PRO A 65 8.27 2.88 -3.27
CA PRO A 65 7.47 3.87 -3.96
C PRO A 65 8.34 5.08 -4.36
N GLY A 66 8.39 5.40 -5.66
CA GLY A 66 9.26 6.44 -6.22
C GLY A 66 10.59 5.96 -6.84
N GLU A 67 10.91 4.67 -6.75
CA GLU A 67 12.08 4.08 -7.43
C GLU A 67 11.72 3.42 -8.77
N TRP A 68 10.44 3.24 -9.03
CA TRP A 68 9.93 2.74 -10.30
C TRP A 68 10.01 3.85 -11.36
N VAL A 69 10.71 3.54 -12.46
CA VAL A 69 10.84 4.39 -13.64
C VAL A 69 10.30 3.61 -14.83
N LEU A 70 9.34 4.15 -15.57
CA LEU A 70 8.92 3.54 -16.84
C LEU A 70 10.09 3.50 -17.82
N HIS A 71 10.24 2.39 -18.54
CA HIS A 71 11.28 2.29 -19.56
C HIS A 71 11.06 3.37 -20.65
N PRO A 72 12.09 4.10 -21.11
CA PRO A 72 11.93 5.23 -22.03
C PRO A 72 11.18 4.89 -23.33
N LYS A 73 11.27 3.65 -23.82
CA LYS A 73 10.50 3.20 -25.00
C LYS A 73 8.99 3.22 -24.75
N VAL A 74 8.54 2.80 -23.57
CA VAL A 74 7.12 2.79 -23.20
C VAL A 74 6.61 4.23 -23.08
N VAL A 75 7.42 5.11 -22.48
CA VAL A 75 7.09 6.54 -22.36
C VAL A 75 6.91 7.20 -23.74
N LYS A 76 7.79 6.89 -24.70
CA LYS A 76 7.66 7.38 -26.08
C LYS A 76 6.35 6.91 -26.75
N GLN A 77 5.95 5.65 -26.52
CA GLN A 77 4.69 5.12 -27.06
C GLN A 77 3.48 5.85 -26.45
N ILE A 78 3.48 6.07 -25.14
CA ILE A 78 2.42 6.81 -24.44
C ILE A 78 2.33 8.24 -24.99
N TRP A 79 3.45 8.95 -25.14
CA TRP A 79 3.45 10.32 -25.68
C TRP A 79 3.03 10.41 -27.14
N ALA A 80 3.36 9.41 -27.96
CA ALA A 80 2.90 9.37 -29.34
C ALA A 80 1.37 9.24 -29.44
N GLN A 81 0.75 8.56 -28.48
CA GLN A 81 -0.69 8.32 -28.46
C GLN A 81 -1.48 9.45 -27.79
N PHE A 82 -0.98 10.00 -26.68
CA PHE A 82 -1.74 10.93 -25.83
C PHE A 82 -1.15 12.35 -25.76
N GLY A 83 -0.02 12.58 -26.44
CA GLY A 83 0.75 13.81 -26.30
C GLY A 83 1.73 13.78 -25.12
N ARG A 84 2.69 14.69 -25.14
CA ARG A 84 3.73 14.77 -24.11
C ARG A 84 3.19 15.46 -22.85
N ALA A 85 3.35 14.82 -21.70
CA ALA A 85 3.03 15.42 -20.42
C ALA A 85 4.03 16.55 -20.07
N GLU A 86 3.52 17.67 -19.55
CA GLU A 86 4.35 18.80 -19.12
C GLU A 86 4.75 18.75 -17.64
N VAL A 87 3.93 18.09 -16.82
CA VAL A 87 4.11 17.94 -15.37
C VAL A 87 3.80 16.50 -14.99
N ASP A 88 4.68 15.91 -14.19
CA ASP A 88 4.42 14.64 -13.53
C ASP A 88 4.32 14.90 -12.03
N LEU A 89 3.10 14.77 -11.50
CA LEU A 89 2.82 15.00 -10.08
C LEU A 89 3.26 13.80 -9.22
N PHE A 90 3.41 12.62 -9.83
CA PHE A 90 3.66 11.37 -9.12
C PHE A 90 5.13 10.92 -9.20
N ALA A 91 5.92 11.56 -10.05
CA ALA A 91 7.36 11.34 -10.12
C ALA A 91 8.18 12.34 -9.30
N SER A 92 9.13 11.78 -8.55
CA SER A 92 10.28 12.51 -8.04
C SER A 92 11.20 12.95 -9.19
N ARG A 93 12.16 13.83 -8.87
CA ARG A 93 13.24 14.18 -9.81
C ARG A 93 14.03 12.98 -10.34
N ARG A 94 14.06 11.86 -9.60
CA ARG A 94 14.85 10.67 -9.94
C ARG A 94 14.14 9.72 -10.92
N ASN A 95 12.81 9.79 -11.01
CA ASN A 95 12.01 8.90 -11.87
C ASN A 95 11.10 9.64 -12.86
N SER A 96 11.20 10.97 -12.93
CA SER A 96 10.41 11.78 -13.86
C SER A 96 10.94 11.66 -15.30
N HIS A 97 10.01 11.54 -16.24
CA HIS A 97 10.28 11.67 -17.68
C HIS A 97 10.00 13.07 -18.22
N CYS A 98 9.58 14.00 -17.35
CA CYS A 98 9.16 15.36 -17.71
C CYS A 98 10.06 16.40 -17.04
N ALA A 99 10.16 17.59 -17.66
CA ALA A 99 11.01 18.67 -17.14
C ALA A 99 10.56 19.19 -15.76
N ARG A 100 9.27 19.08 -15.45
CA ARG A 100 8.68 19.42 -14.15
C ARG A 100 8.16 18.16 -13.46
N GLY A 101 9.07 17.36 -12.91
CA GLY A 101 8.74 16.34 -11.91
C GLY A 101 8.54 17.04 -10.56
N SER A 102 7.30 17.18 -10.11
CA SER A 102 7.00 17.67 -8.77
C SER A 102 6.65 16.47 -7.92
N PRO A 103 7.46 16.09 -6.92
CA PRO A 103 7.02 15.06 -5.99
C PRO A 103 5.72 15.54 -5.32
N TRP A 104 4.74 14.64 -5.21
CA TRP A 104 3.53 14.87 -4.40
C TRP A 104 3.92 15.49 -3.05
N LEU A 105 3.18 16.50 -2.61
CA LEU A 105 3.43 17.22 -1.34
C LEU A 105 3.39 16.31 -0.09
N GLY A 106 2.98 15.04 -0.22
CA GLY A 106 3.05 14.02 0.85
C GLY A 106 4.31 13.13 0.81
N ALA A 107 5.18 13.26 -0.19
CA ALA A 107 6.40 12.47 -0.36
C ALA A 107 7.68 13.23 0.06
N THR A 108 7.56 14.27 0.88
CA THR A 108 8.71 14.88 1.55
C THR A 108 9.30 13.86 2.53
N THR A 109 10.45 13.31 2.17
CA THR A 109 11.38 12.71 3.12
C THR A 109 11.66 13.73 4.22
N HIS A 110 11.09 13.51 5.39
CA HIS A 110 11.60 14.14 6.60
C HIS A 110 12.94 13.49 6.98
N PRO A 111 13.89 14.29 7.51
CA PRO A 111 15.30 13.93 7.68
C PRO A 111 15.54 12.71 8.57
#